data_AF-A0A660NHN6-F1
#
_entry.id   AF-A0A660NHN6-F1
#
_cell.length_a   1.000
_cell.length_b   1.000
_cell.length_c   1.000
_cell.angle_alpha   90.00
_cell.angle_beta   90.00
_cell.angle_gamma   90.00
#
_symmetry.space_group_name_H-M   'P 1'
#
loop_
_entity.id
_entity.type
_entity.pdbx_description
1 polymer ?
#
loop_
_entity_poly.entity_id
_entity_poly.type
_entity_poly.pdbx_seq_one_letter_code
_entity_poly.pdbx_strand_id
1 'polypeptide(L)'
;MTETELNAVDLHRKPAGAGALQGDVEALLNAELPPGEEAVLLAQPRGFCAGVDRAITIVERALALHGAPIYVRHEIVHNDYVVSNLREKGAVFVEELDEVPDGATVIFSAHGVS
;
A
#
# COMPACT_ATOMS: atom_id res chain seq x y z
N MET A 1 2.51 -26.82 -15.31
CA MET A 1 3.24 -26.19 -14.20
C MET A 1 2.23 -26.03 -13.09
N THR A 2 2.25 -26.96 -12.14
CA THR A 2 1.33 -26.94 -10.99
C THR A 2 1.70 -25.77 -10.12
N GLU A 3 0.72 -24.94 -9.78
CA GLU A 3 0.86 -23.86 -8.81
C GLU A 3 1.28 -24.49 -7.48
N THR A 4 2.54 -24.28 -7.10
CA THR A 4 2.99 -24.55 -5.73
C THR A 4 2.36 -23.47 -4.87
N GLU A 5 1.34 -23.84 -4.08
CA GLU A 5 0.84 -22.98 -3.02
C GLU A 5 2.01 -22.66 -2.08
N LEU A 6 2.47 -21.41 -2.11
CA LEU A 6 3.48 -20.92 -1.18
C LEU A 6 2.88 -20.98 0.22
N ASN A 7 3.42 -21.84 1.08
CA ASN A 7 3.13 -21.90 2.51
C ASN A 7 3.69 -20.64 3.19
N ALA A 8 3.04 -19.49 2.98
CA ALA A 8 3.33 -18.27 3.71
C ALA A 8 2.76 -18.41 5.12
N VAL A 9 3.63 -18.41 6.13
CA VAL A 9 3.20 -18.27 7.53
C VAL A 9 2.83 -16.82 7.75
N ASP A 10 1.54 -16.49 7.55
CA ASP A 10 1.01 -15.17 7.85
C ASP A 10 0.93 -14.97 9.36
N LEU A 11 1.84 -14.17 9.91
CA LEU A 11 1.87 -13.78 11.32
C LEU A 11 0.60 -13.06 11.80
N HIS A 12 -0.35 -12.72 10.90
CA HIS A 12 -1.66 -12.19 11.25
C HIS A 12 -2.72 -13.28 11.50
N ARG A 13 -2.57 -14.49 10.93
CA ARG A 13 -3.55 -15.56 11.13
C ARG A 13 -3.16 -16.34 12.39
N LYS A 14 -3.77 -15.97 13.53
CA LYS A 14 -3.62 -16.72 14.78
C LYS A 14 -3.97 -18.20 14.53
N PRO A 15 -3.02 -19.14 14.60
CA PRO A 15 -3.38 -20.55 14.65
C PRO A 15 -4.18 -20.77 15.93
N ALA A 16 -5.27 -21.52 15.84
CA ALA A 16 -5.99 -21.97 17.03
C ALA A 16 -5.01 -22.76 17.91
N GLY A 17 -4.69 -22.24 19.10
CA GLY A 17 -3.82 -22.91 20.07
C GLY A 17 -2.37 -22.42 20.14
N ALA A 18 -1.92 -21.51 19.28
CA ALA A 18 -0.59 -20.91 19.42
C ALA A 18 -0.67 -19.65 20.28
N GLY A 19 -0.10 -19.71 21.49
CA GLY A 19 0.25 -18.52 22.25
C GLY A 19 1.07 -17.56 21.38
N ALA A 20 0.93 -16.26 21.62
CA ALA A 20 1.57 -15.22 20.84
C ALA A 20 3.08 -15.48 20.68
N LEU A 21 3.47 -16.10 19.56
CA LEU A 21 4.83 -15.98 19.06
C LEU A 21 4.90 -14.63 18.36
N GLN A 22 4.97 -13.59 19.17
CA GLN A 22 5.67 -12.37 18.80
C GLN A 22 7.14 -12.79 18.70
N GLY A 23 7.45 -13.49 17.60
CA GLY A 23 8.51 -14.49 17.57
C GLY A 23 9.88 -13.87 17.36
N ASP A 24 10.83 -14.31 18.17
CA ASP A 24 12.24 -14.02 18.02
C ASP A 24 12.68 -14.30 16.57
N VAL A 25 12.99 -13.25 15.83
CA VAL A 25 13.36 -13.32 14.40
C VAL A 25 14.51 -14.31 14.19
N GLU A 26 15.43 -14.40 15.16
CA GLU A 26 16.53 -15.36 15.16
C GLU A 26 16.05 -16.81 15.23
N ALA A 27 15.01 -17.13 16.00
CA ALA A 27 14.49 -18.49 16.10
C ALA A 27 13.80 -18.92 14.79
N LEU A 28 13.12 -18.00 14.10
CA LEU A 28 12.49 -18.27 12.80
C LEU A 28 13.52 -18.42 11.68
N LEU A 29 14.59 -17.63 11.69
CA LEU A 29 15.68 -17.73 10.71
C LEU A 29 16.50 -19.02 10.88
N ASN A 30 16.58 -19.54 12.10
CA ASN A 30 17.36 -20.74 12.43
C ASN A 30 16.52 -22.02 12.49
N ALA A 31 15.23 -21.97 12.13
CA ALA A 31 14.36 -23.14 12.14
C ALA A 31 14.75 -24.10 11.01
N GLU A 32 15.02 -25.37 11.34
CA GLU A 32 15.26 -26.41 10.35
C GLU A 32 13.95 -26.78 9.64
N LEU A 33 13.95 -26.64 8.31
CA LEU A 33 12.84 -27.02 7.45
C LEU A 33 13.02 -28.45 6.92
N PRO A 34 11.93 -29.17 6.62
CA PRO A 34 12.01 -30.48 5.97
C PRO A 34 12.76 -30.41 4.63
N PRO A 35 13.45 -31.48 4.22
CA PRO A 35 14.12 -31.51 2.93
C PRO A 35 13.14 -31.26 1.77
N GLY A 36 13.40 -30.21 0.99
CA GLY A 36 12.55 -29.82 -0.14
C GLY A 36 11.48 -28.77 0.18
N GLU A 37 11.44 -28.23 1.40
CA GLU A 37 10.58 -27.11 1.77
C GLU A 37 11.38 -25.81 1.95
N GLU A 38 10.83 -24.71 1.41
CA GLU A 38 11.30 -23.36 1.62
C GLU A 38 10.24 -22.57 2.40
N ALA A 39 10.66 -21.82 3.43
CA ALA A 39 9.76 -20.97 4.20
C ALA A 39 9.86 -19.51 3.76
N VAL A 40 8.71 -18.88 3.56
CA VAL A 40 8.60 -17.43 3.37
C VAL A 40 8.22 -16.79 4.69
N LEU A 41 9.13 -15.97 5.23
CA LEU A 41 8.89 -15.18 6.43
C LEU A 41 8.36 -13.80 6.05
N LEU A 42 7.22 -13.41 6.63
CA LEU A 42 6.59 -12.12 6.37
C LEU A 42 6.75 -11.19 7.57
N ALA A 43 7.45 -10.08 7.38
CA ALA A 43 7.67 -9.09 8.43
C ALA A 43 6.37 -8.49 8.99
N GLN A 44 6.41 -8.02 10.24
CA GLN A 44 5.36 -7.24 10.89
C GLN A 44 5.95 -6.07 11.71
N PRO A 45 5.41 -4.84 11.58
CA PRO A 45 4.37 -4.43 10.63
C PRO A 45 4.88 -4.40 9.18
N ARG A 46 3.99 -4.58 8.21
CA ARG A 46 4.27 -4.43 6.77
C ARG A 46 3.08 -3.78 6.07
N GLY A 47 3.32 -3.08 4.96
CA GLY A 47 2.27 -2.45 4.15
C GLY A 47 2.05 -0.97 4.49
N PHE A 48 0.81 -0.51 4.36
CA PHE A 48 0.46 0.91 4.46
C PHE A 48 0.53 1.44 5.89
N CYS A 49 1.14 2.61 6.05
CA CYS A 49 1.02 3.40 7.26
C CYS A 49 -0.25 4.26 7.23
N ALA A 50 -0.65 4.78 8.39
CA ALA A 50 -1.84 5.64 8.50
C ALA A 50 -1.79 6.88 7.57
N GLY A 51 -0.58 7.40 7.28
CA GLY A 51 -0.40 8.53 6.37
C GLY A 51 -0.71 8.16 4.91
N VAL A 52 -0.24 7.00 4.45
CA VAL A 52 -0.51 6.47 3.10
C VAL A 52 -2.00 6.19 2.92
N ASP A 53 -2.61 5.50 3.89
CA ASP A 53 -4.04 5.18 3.86
C ASP A 53 -4.91 6.44 3.80
N ARG A 54 -4.58 7.45 4.62
CA ARG A 54 -5.26 8.74 4.61
C ARG A 54 -5.10 9.46 3.27
N ALA A 55 -3.91 9.48 2.70
CA ALA A 55 -3.64 10.19 1.45
C ALA A 55 -4.44 9.61 0.27
N ILE A 56 -4.47 8.28 0.14
CA ILE A 56 -5.26 7.58 -0.87
C ILE A 56 -6.75 7.87 -0.67
N THR A 57 -7.23 7.73 0.57
CA THR A 57 -8.64 7.96 0.92
C THR A 57 -9.11 9.37 0.58
N ILE A 58 -8.25 10.40 0.73
CA ILE A 58 -8.60 11.78 0.38
C ILE A 58 -8.87 11.92 -1.13
N VAL A 59 -8.03 11.31 -1.98
CA VAL A 59 -8.23 11.34 -3.44
C VAL A 59 -9.51 10.61 -3.83
N GLU A 60 -9.73 9.40 -3.29
CA GLU A 60 -10.93 8.61 -3.59
C GLU A 60 -12.22 9.31 -3.16
N ARG A 61 -12.22 9.94 -1.98
CA ARG A 61 -13.37 10.71 -1.50
C ARG A 61 -13.62 11.96 -2.34
N ALA A 62 -12.57 12.66 -2.76
CA ALA A 62 -12.72 13.81 -3.63
C ALA A 62 -13.34 13.42 -4.97
N LEU A 63 -12.89 12.31 -5.57
CA LEU A 63 -13.48 11.76 -6.79
C LEU A 63 -14.96 11.39 -6.59
N ALA A 64 -15.31 10.79 -5.45
CA ALA A 64 -16.69 10.43 -5.14
C ALA A 64 -17.60 11.66 -4.91
N LEU A 65 -17.09 12.73 -4.29
CA LEU A 65 -17.86 13.92 -3.92
C LEU A 65 -17.97 14.94 -5.06
N HIS A 66 -16.91 15.10 -5.85
CA HIS A 66 -16.80 16.16 -6.86
C HIS A 66 -16.79 15.63 -8.29
N GLY A 67 -16.65 14.32 -8.48
CA GLY A 67 -16.46 13.70 -9.79
C GLY A 67 -15.05 13.89 -10.34
N ALA A 68 -14.80 13.33 -11.52
CA ALA A 68 -13.56 13.53 -12.25
C ALA A 68 -13.63 14.80 -13.13
N PRO A 69 -12.51 15.50 -13.37
CA PRO A 69 -11.16 15.20 -12.87
C PRO A 69 -10.88 15.76 -11.47
N ILE A 70 -10.06 15.03 -10.71
CA ILE A 70 -9.39 15.54 -9.50
C ILE A 70 -7.91 15.66 -9.77
N TYR A 71 -7.34 16.84 -9.55
CA TYR A 71 -5.92 17.08 -9.76
C TYR A 71 -5.14 16.78 -8.49
N VAL A 72 -3.98 16.14 -8.64
CA VAL A 72 -3.08 15.80 -7.52
C VAL A 72 -1.69 16.31 -7.87
N ARG A 73 -1.12 17.17 -7.02
CA ARG A 73 0.21 17.72 -7.24
C ARG A 73 1.27 16.71 -6.79
N HIS A 74 2.10 16.27 -7.72
CA HIS A 74 2.97 15.09 -7.64
C HIS A 74 2.19 13.81 -7.31
N GLU A 75 2.87 12.68 -7.30
CA GLU A 75 2.28 11.42 -6.88
C GLU A 75 1.82 11.48 -5.41
N ILE A 76 0.62 10.95 -5.15
CA ILE A 76 0.04 10.92 -3.79
C ILE A 76 0.87 10.05 -2.84
N VAL A 77 1.45 8.97 -3.39
CA VAL A 77 2.44 8.06 -2.79
C VAL A 77 3.31 7.49 -3.92
N HIS A 78 4.56 7.14 -3.62
CA HIS A 78 5.48 6.54 -4.60
C HIS A 78 5.18 5.04 -4.80
N ASN A 79 4.04 4.74 -5.43
CA ASN A 79 3.63 3.39 -5.77
C ASN A 79 2.83 3.39 -7.08
N ASP A 80 3.43 2.85 -8.14
CA ASP A 80 2.88 2.86 -9.50
C ASP A 80 1.49 2.21 -9.58
N TYR A 81 1.26 1.14 -8.81
CA TYR A 81 -0.04 0.46 -8.79
C TYR A 81 -1.13 1.35 -8.22
N VAL A 82 -0.85 2.03 -7.11
CA VAL A 82 -1.77 2.99 -6.49
C VAL A 82 -2.02 4.17 -7.42
N VAL A 83 -0.96 4.76 -7.99
CA VAL A 83 -1.06 5.90 -8.90
C VAL A 83 -1.89 5.54 -10.13
N SER A 84 -1.62 4.39 -10.76
CA SER A 84 -2.36 3.92 -11.94
C SER A 84 -3.83 3.69 -11.63
N ASN A 85 -4.15 3.06 -10.50
CA ASN A 85 -5.54 2.83 -10.10
C ASN A 85 -6.32 4.15 -9.89
N LEU A 86 -5.67 5.15 -9.31
CA LEU A 86 -6.28 6.48 -9.13
C LEU A 86 -6.44 7.21 -10.46
N ARG A 87 -5.49 7.08 -11.40
CA ARG A 87 -5.61 7.63 -12.76
C ARG A 87 -6.82 7.02 -13.49
N GLU A 88 -7.00 5.71 -13.41
CA GLU A 88 -8.16 5.02 -13.99
C GLU A 88 -9.50 5.51 -13.43
N LYS A 89 -9.52 5.92 -12.15
CA LYS A 89 -10.70 6.51 -11.49
C LYS A 89 -10.93 7.99 -11.84
N GLY A 90 -10.01 8.64 -12.55
CA GLY A 90 -10.12 10.04 -12.98
C GLY A 90 -9.27 11.03 -12.20
N ALA A 91 -8.29 10.57 -11.42
CA ALA A 91 -7.26 11.45 -10.87
C ALA A 91 -6.25 11.85 -11.96
N VAL A 92 -5.84 13.12 -11.96
CA VAL A 92 -4.84 13.68 -12.87
C VAL A 92 -3.65 14.15 -12.03
N PHE A 93 -2.51 13.49 -12.19
CA PHE A 93 -1.29 13.87 -11.50
C PHE A 93 -0.51 14.89 -12.34
N VAL A 94 -0.16 16.01 -11.73
CA VAL A 94 0.57 17.14 -12.34
C VAL A 94 1.83 17.42 -11.53
N GLU A 95 2.86 17.98 -12.15
CA GLU A 95 4.08 18.37 -11.43
C GLU A 95 3.88 19.77 -10.82
N GLU A 96 3.32 20.69 -11.60
CA GLU A 96 3.16 22.09 -11.23
C GLU A 96 1.71 22.57 -11.24
N LEU A 97 1.45 23.64 -10.49
CA LEU A 97 0.09 24.17 -10.28
C LEU A 97 -0.46 24.93 -11.49
N ASP A 98 0.40 25.43 -12.38
CA ASP A 98 0.00 26.09 -13.62
C ASP A 98 -0.55 25.12 -14.68
N GLU A 99 -0.33 23.83 -14.51
CA GLU A 99 -0.96 22.76 -15.29
C GLU A 99 -2.43 22.52 -14.91
N VAL A 100 -2.87 23.09 -13.78
CA VAL A 100 -4.23 22.93 -13.26
C VAL A 100 -5.13 24.07 -13.75
N PRO A 101 -6.32 23.78 -14.33
CA PRO A 101 -7.29 24.80 -14.69
C PRO A 101 -7.83 25.58 -13.48
N ASP A 102 -8.09 26.87 -13.68
CA ASP A 102 -8.71 27.72 -12.67
C ASP A 102 -10.05 27.14 -12.19
N GLY A 103 -10.24 27.12 -10.86
CA GLY A 103 -11.44 26.60 -10.22
C GLY A 103 -11.51 25.08 -10.11
N ALA A 104 -10.51 24.34 -10.60
CA ALA A 104 -10.43 22.89 -10.39
C ALA A 104 -10.05 22.53 -8.95
N THR A 105 -10.39 21.31 -8.53
CA THR A 105 -10.00 20.77 -7.21
C THR A 105 -8.62 20.15 -7.27
N VAL A 106 -7.73 20.60 -6.39
CA VAL A 106 -6.34 20.11 -6.26
C VAL A 106 -6.12 19.49 -4.88
N ILE A 107 -5.44 18.35 -4.86
CA ILE A 107 -4.95 17.69 -3.64
C ILE A 107 -3.43 17.74 -3.64
N PHE A 108 -2.84 18.15 -2.53
CA PHE A 108 -1.40 18.07 -2.33
C PHE A 108 -1.00 16.70 -1.79
N SER A 109 0.15 16.19 -2.23
CA SER A 109 0.67 14.89 -1.80
C SER A 109 1.04 14.87 -0.31
N ALA A 110 1.16 13.67 0.24
CA ALA A 110 1.51 13.44 1.64
C ALA A 110 2.94 13.90 2.02
N HIS A 111 3.78 14.20 1.03
CA HIS A 111 5.17 14.62 1.21
C HIS A 111 5.32 16.10 1.61
N GLY A 112 4.23 16.88 1.52
CA GLY A 112 4.21 18.31 1.83
C GLY A 112 4.52 19.18 0.61
N VAL A 113 4.25 20.48 0.76
CA VAL A 113 4.53 21.51 -0.26
C VAL A 113 5.21 22.70 0.40
N SER A 114 6.04 23.41 -0.37
CA SER A 114 6.77 24.63 0.02
C SER A 114 6.30 25.82 -0.79
#